data_AF-A0A0G1JMJ0-F1
#
_entry.id   AF-A0A0G1JMJ0-F1
#
_cell.length_a   1.000
_cell.length_b   1.000
_cell.length_c   1.000
_cell.angle_alpha   90.00
_cell.angle_beta   90.00
_cell.angle_gamma   90.00
#
_symmetry.space_group_name_H-M   'P 1'
#
loop_
_entity.id
_entity.type
_entity.pdbx_description
1 polymer ?
#
loop_
_entity_poly.entity_id
_entity_poly.type
_entity_poly.pdbx_seq_one_letter_code
_entity_poly.pdbx_strand_id
1 'polypeptide(L)'
;MVPVIICGGVGTKMWPLSRPEMPKHFLPLVDGKSLFEINWELLRKKFKPEEIYLQTNSEQARIAQKQVPEIKLENIFIEPEVRNQGPATGLAAALLKKAGKGSEPFFLVQVDDLRVPGEKLFQMMEVAEK
;
A
#
# COMPACT_ATOMS: atom_id res chain seq x y z
N MET A 1 12.28 -9.85 -1.42
CA MET A 1 11.20 -9.43 -0.51
C MET A 1 10.05 -8.82 -1.29
N VAL A 2 8.80 -9.09 -0.91
CA VAL A 2 7.59 -8.65 -1.63
C VAL A 2 6.96 -7.41 -0.97
N PRO A 3 6.87 -6.25 -1.65
CA PRO A 3 6.21 -5.07 -1.09
C PRO A 3 4.68 -5.18 -1.17
N VAL A 4 4.02 -4.91 -0.04
CA VAL A 4 2.57 -4.82 0.07
C VAL A 4 2.19 -3.45 0.61
N ILE A 5 1.58 -2.60 -0.22
CA ILE A 5 0.97 -1.35 0.24
C ILE A 5 -0.31 -1.69 1.00
N ILE A 6 -0.44 -1.19 2.22
CA ILE A 6 -1.67 -1.36 3.01
C ILE A 6 -2.42 -0.04 3.10
N CYS A 7 -3.64 -0.01 2.54
CA CYS A 7 -4.54 1.13 2.62
C CYS A 7 -5.74 0.76 3.50
N GLY A 8 -5.82 1.38 4.67
CA GLY A 8 -6.90 1.16 5.63
C GLY A 8 -7.31 2.44 6.34
N GLY A 9 -8.53 2.43 6.86
CA GLY A 9 -9.11 3.58 7.55
C GLY A 9 -9.47 4.73 6.61
N VAL A 10 -10.16 5.72 7.17
CA VAL A 10 -10.57 6.93 6.43
C VAL A 10 -9.58 8.07 6.70
N GLY A 11 -9.17 8.26 7.96
CA GLY A 11 -8.38 9.43 8.37
C GLY A 11 -9.25 10.52 9.00
N THR A 12 -10.12 10.15 9.94
CA THR A 12 -11.12 11.02 10.56
C THR A 12 -10.55 12.29 11.19
N LYS A 13 -9.30 12.28 11.66
CA LYS A 13 -8.59 13.46 12.17
C LYS A 13 -8.39 14.56 11.12
N MET A 14 -8.46 14.22 9.83
CA MET A 14 -8.33 15.16 8.71
C MET A 14 -9.68 15.60 8.15
N TRP A 15 -10.79 15.33 8.85
CA TRP A 15 -12.07 15.93 8.51
C TRP A 15 -11.95 17.48 8.60
N PRO A 16 -12.45 18.28 7.63
CA PRO A 16 -13.35 17.91 6.55
C PRO A 16 -12.70 17.48 5.24
N LEU A 17 -11.38 17.41 5.16
CA LEU A 17 -10.68 17.03 3.92
C LEU A 17 -10.84 15.54 3.62
N SER A 18 -10.70 14.70 4.64
CA SER A 18 -10.87 13.25 4.50
C SER A 18 -12.33 12.82 4.64
N ARG A 19 -12.79 11.97 3.73
CA ARG A 19 -14.13 11.39 3.66
C ARG A 19 -14.05 9.89 3.32
N PRO A 20 -15.09 9.08 3.58
CA PRO A 20 -15.11 7.68 3.14
C PRO A 20 -14.83 7.51 1.63
N GLU A 21 -15.31 8.46 0.81
CA GLU A 21 -15.13 8.49 -0.64
C GLU A 21 -13.75 9.00 -1.07
N MET A 22 -13.01 9.66 -0.17
CA MET A 22 -11.64 10.13 -0.38
C MET A 22 -10.84 10.08 0.94
N PRO A 23 -10.35 8.88 1.32
CA PRO A 23 -9.52 8.70 2.52
C PRO A 23 -8.24 9.54 2.47
N LYS A 24 -7.67 9.82 3.64
CA LYS A 24 -6.54 10.76 3.80
C LYS A 24 -5.37 10.48 2.86
N HIS A 25 -5.08 9.20 2.61
CA HIS A 25 -3.93 8.75 1.82
C HIS A 25 -4.08 9.03 0.33
N PHE A 26 -5.31 9.21 -0.13
CA PHE A 26 -5.65 9.55 -1.51
C PHE A 26 -5.82 11.06 -1.73
N LEU A 27 -5.72 11.88 -0.69
CA LEU A 27 -5.77 13.34 -0.82
C LEU A 27 -4.46 13.89 -1.42
N PRO A 28 -4.50 14.86 -2.35
CA PRO A 28 -3.31 15.45 -2.97
C PRO A 28 -2.62 16.44 -2.02
N LEU A 29 -1.96 15.93 -0.97
CA LEU A 29 -1.44 16.74 0.14
C LEU A 29 -0.01 17.25 -0.07
N VAL A 30 0.78 16.61 -0.93
CA VAL A 30 2.21 16.90 -1.09
C VAL A 30 2.50 17.17 -2.56
N ASP A 31 2.80 18.42 -2.90
CA ASP A 31 3.09 18.88 -4.27
C ASP A 31 2.04 18.42 -5.31
N GLY A 32 0.77 18.42 -4.90
CA GLY A 32 -0.36 18.00 -5.74
C GLY A 32 -0.53 16.50 -5.88
N LYS A 33 0.31 15.67 -5.23
CA LYS A 33 0.21 14.21 -5.22
C LYS A 33 -0.32 13.68 -3.89
N SER A 34 -0.97 12.53 -3.96
CA SER A 34 -1.39 11.79 -2.78
C SER A 34 -0.24 11.01 -2.14
N LEU A 35 -0.37 10.68 -0.86
CA LEU A 35 0.59 9.81 -0.20
C LEU A 35 0.60 8.40 -0.79
N PHE A 36 -0.54 7.97 -1.35
CA PHE A 36 -0.64 6.74 -2.12
C PHE A 36 0.22 6.79 -3.39
N GLU A 37 0.08 7.84 -4.20
CA GLU A 37 0.88 8.05 -5.41
C GLU A 37 2.37 8.13 -5.08
N ILE A 38 2.74 8.88 -4.04
CA ILE A 38 4.14 9.05 -3.63
C ILE A 38 4.77 7.72 -3.19
N ASN A 39 4.05 6.92 -2.39
CA ASN A 39 4.55 5.61 -1.96
C ASN A 39 4.63 4.63 -3.13
N TRP A 40 3.68 4.67 -4.05
CA TRP A 40 3.73 3.87 -5.27
C TRP A 40 4.94 4.25 -6.14
N GLU A 41 5.11 5.53 -6.46
CA GLU A 41 6.25 6.04 -7.23
C GLU A 41 7.60 5.69 -6.59
N LEU A 42 7.68 5.76 -5.25
CA LEU A 42 8.87 5.32 -4.53
C LEU A 42 9.15 3.85 -4.83
N LEU A 43 8.19 2.95 -4.62
CA LEU A 43 8.37 1.51 -4.89
C LEU A 43 8.73 1.23 -6.34
N ARG A 44 8.16 1.97 -7.29
CA ARG A 44 8.43 1.83 -8.73
C ARG A 44 9.89 2.10 -9.11
N LYS A 45 10.67 2.78 -8.26
CA LYS A 45 12.12 2.93 -8.45
C LYS A 45 12.90 1.61 -8.34
N LYS A 46 12.34 0.58 -7.67
CA LYS A 46 13.00 -0.73 -7.46
C LYS A 46 12.17 -1.92 -7.98
N PHE A 47 10.85 -1.85 -7.93
CA PHE A 47 9.94 -2.95 -8.24
C PHE A 47 9.10 -2.66 -9.48
N LYS A 48 8.85 -3.68 -10.31
CA LYS A 48 7.88 -3.64 -11.41
C LYS A 48 6.44 -3.64 -10.86
N PRO A 49 5.43 -3.17 -11.63
CA PRO A 49 4.04 -3.17 -11.16
C PRO A 49 3.53 -4.55 -10.76
N GLU A 50 3.97 -5.60 -11.46
CA GLU A 50 3.62 -7.00 -11.19
C GLU A 50 4.20 -7.52 -9.87
N GLU A 51 5.17 -6.82 -9.29
CA GLU A 51 5.85 -7.19 -8.04
C GLU A 51 5.28 -6.45 -6.81
N ILE A 52 4.40 -5.46 -7.02
CA ILE A 52 3.80 -4.66 -5.94
C ILE A 52 2.36 -5.11 -5.70
N TYR A 53 2.05 -5.36 -4.44
CA TYR A 53 0.70 -5.74 -4.00
C TYR A 53 0.03 -4.58 -3.26
N LEU A 54 -1.29 -4.50 -3.39
CA LEU A 54 -2.14 -3.55 -2.67
C LEU A 54 -3.13 -4.32 -1.82
N GLN A 55 -3.17 -4.07 -0.52
CA GLN A 55 -4.21 -4.58 0.36
C GLN A 55 -5.12 -3.45 0.85
N THR A 56 -6.42 -3.57 0.57
CA THR A 56 -7.41 -2.55 0.93
C THR A 56 -8.85 -3.05 0.76
N ASN A 57 -9.86 -2.23 1.03
CA ASN A 57 -11.26 -2.57 0.76
C ASN A 57 -11.67 -2.31 -0.71
N SER A 58 -12.85 -2.76 -1.10
CA SER A 58 -13.34 -2.66 -2.49
C SER A 58 -13.49 -1.22 -2.98
N GLU A 59 -13.92 -0.31 -2.11
CA GLU A 59 -14.11 1.11 -2.42
C GLU A 59 -12.77 1.80 -2.69
N GLN A 60 -11.81 1.63 -1.78
CA GLN A 60 -10.47 2.21 -1.87
C GLN A 60 -9.66 1.60 -3.01
N ALA A 61 -9.85 0.31 -3.33
CA ALA A 61 -9.22 -0.31 -4.50
C ALA A 61 -9.59 0.41 -5.81
N ARG A 62 -10.83 0.88 -5.95
CA ARG A 62 -11.26 1.66 -7.12
C ARG A 62 -10.60 3.04 -7.17
N ILE A 63 -10.38 3.68 -6.02
CA ILE A 63 -9.70 4.97 -5.94
C ILE A 63 -8.21 4.80 -6.28
N ALA A 64 -7.57 3.78 -5.71
CA ALA A 64 -6.18 3.42 -5.96
C ALA A 64 -5.92 3.20 -7.46
N GLN A 65 -6.74 2.40 -8.15
CA GLN A 65 -6.61 2.18 -9.58
C GLN A 65 -6.83 3.44 -10.43
N LYS A 66 -7.69 4.37 -9.97
CA LYS A 66 -7.86 5.65 -10.67
C LYS A 66 -6.62 6.53 -10.57
N GLN A 67 -5.96 6.55 -9.42
CA GLN A 67 -4.70 7.31 -9.23
C GLN A 67 -3.51 6.61 -9.90
N VAL A 68 -3.49 5.28 -9.86
CA VAL A 68 -2.41 4.46 -10.40
C VAL A 68 -2.97 3.33 -11.27
N PRO A 69 -3.17 3.58 -12.58
CA PRO A 69 -3.75 2.59 -13.50
C PRO A 69 -2.86 1.38 -13.80
N GLU A 70 -1.56 1.43 -13.46
CA GLU A 70 -0.63 0.32 -13.69
C GLU A 70 -0.73 -0.82 -12.64
N ILE A 71 -1.52 -0.63 -11.56
CA ILE A 71 -1.78 -1.68 -10.57
C ILE A 71 -2.47 -2.86 -11.22
N LYS A 72 -1.91 -4.05 -11.06
CA LYS A 72 -2.52 -5.29 -11.54
C LYS A 72 -3.70 -5.71 -10.68
N LEU A 73 -4.81 -6.04 -11.32
CA LEU A 73 -6.03 -6.49 -10.62
C LEU A 73 -5.76 -7.73 -9.77
N GLU A 74 -4.94 -8.66 -10.25
CA GLU A 74 -4.54 -9.87 -9.53
C GLU A 74 -3.69 -9.59 -8.27
N ASN A 75 -3.07 -8.40 -8.18
CA ASN A 75 -2.24 -8.00 -7.05
C ASN A 75 -3.01 -7.17 -5.99
N ILE A 76 -4.33 -7.02 -6.17
CA ILE A 76 -5.20 -6.33 -5.21
C ILE A 76 -5.83 -7.36 -4.26
N PHE A 77 -5.43 -7.29 -3.01
CA PHE A 77 -5.97 -8.07 -1.90
C PHE A 77 -7.11 -7.30 -1.23
N ILE A 78 -8.33 -7.78 -1.44
CA ILE A 78 -9.51 -7.17 -0.86
C ILE A 78 -9.69 -7.64 0.58
N GLU A 79 -9.67 -6.69 1.52
CA GLU A 79 -10.05 -6.91 2.91
C GLU A 79 -11.59 -7.06 2.99
N PRO A 80 -12.11 -8.16 3.55
CA PRO A 80 -13.56 -8.34 3.70
C PRO A 80 -14.16 -7.39 4.74
N GLU A 81 -13.34 -6.94 5.69
CA GLU A 81 -13.73 -6.10 6.82
C GLU A 81 -12.50 -5.43 7.41
N VAL A 82 -12.66 -4.21 7.95
CA VAL A 82 -11.57 -3.47 8.59
C VAL A 82 -11.35 -4.04 10.00
N ARG A 83 -10.25 -4.78 10.19
CA ARG A 83 -9.94 -5.44 11.47
C ARG A 83 -8.59 -5.07 12.08
N ASN A 84 -8.14 -3.82 11.90
CA ASN A 84 -6.85 -3.33 12.38
C ASN A 84 -5.65 -4.09 11.78
N GLN A 85 -4.45 -3.75 12.28
CA GLN A 85 -3.19 -4.11 11.63
C GLN A 85 -2.83 -5.60 11.72
N GLY A 86 -3.14 -6.27 12.83
CA GLY A 86 -2.80 -7.70 13.02
C GLY A 86 -3.49 -8.62 12.01
N PRO A 87 -4.84 -8.65 11.97
CA PRO A 87 -5.60 -9.39 10.96
C PRO A 87 -5.23 -9.01 9.53
N ALA A 88 -5.02 -7.72 9.24
CA ALA A 88 -4.59 -7.28 7.92
C ALA A 88 -3.22 -7.85 7.54
N THR A 89 -2.26 -7.89 8.46
CA THR A 89 -0.94 -8.51 8.24
C THR A 89 -1.05 -10.01 7.97
N GLY A 90 -1.89 -10.71 8.74
CA GLY A 90 -2.14 -12.14 8.53
C GLY A 90 -2.80 -12.44 7.18
N LEU A 91 -3.74 -11.60 6.76
CA LEU A 91 -4.38 -11.71 5.45
C LEU A 91 -3.37 -11.52 4.31
N ALA A 92 -2.50 -10.50 4.40
CA ALA A 92 -1.44 -10.27 3.42
C ALA A 92 -0.56 -11.50 3.26
N ALA A 93 -0.08 -12.06 4.38
CA ALA A 93 0.75 -13.26 4.39
C ALA A 93 0.04 -14.48 3.76
N ALA A 94 -1.23 -14.69 4.10
CA ALA A 94 -2.02 -15.80 3.56
C ALA A 94 -2.26 -15.67 2.05
N LEU A 95 -2.56 -14.46 1.57
CA LEU A 95 -2.81 -14.19 0.15
C LEU A 95 -1.52 -14.24 -0.68
N LEU A 96 -0.41 -13.72 -0.16
CA LEU A 96 0.91 -13.90 -0.77
C LEU A 96 1.28 -15.38 -0.89
N LYS A 97 1.06 -16.17 0.16
CA LYS A 97 1.26 -17.62 0.11
C LYS A 97 0.42 -18.27 -0.99
N LYS A 98 -0.86 -17.89 -1.10
CA LYS A 98 -1.75 -18.38 -2.16
C LYS A 98 -1.30 -17.95 -3.56
N ALA A 99 -0.71 -16.77 -3.70
CA ALA A 99 -0.14 -16.24 -4.94
C ALA A 99 1.25 -16.82 -5.29
N GLY A 100 1.73 -17.84 -4.57
CA GLY A 100 3.03 -18.46 -4.82
C GLY A 100 4.24 -17.69 -4.28
N LYS A 101 4.01 -16.72 -3.38
CA LYS A 101 5.05 -15.87 -2.76
C LYS A 101 5.36 -16.24 -1.31
N GLY A 102 4.90 -17.41 -0.85
CA GLY A 102 4.99 -17.82 0.56
C GLY A 102 6.39 -18.17 1.08
N SER A 103 7.39 -18.25 0.20
CA SER A 103 8.79 -18.57 0.55
C SER A 103 9.69 -17.34 0.69
N GLU A 104 9.18 -16.15 0.38
CA GLU A 104 9.93 -14.90 0.45
C GLU A 104 9.38 -14.02 1.58
N PRO A 105 10.24 -13.25 2.29
CA PRO A 105 9.74 -12.24 3.23
C PRO A 105 8.94 -11.18 2.47
N PHE A 106 7.95 -10.60 3.13
CA PHE A 106 7.19 -9.46 2.59
C PHE A 106 7.36 -8.24 3.51
N PHE A 107 7.14 -7.06 2.94
CA PHE A 107 7.25 -5.78 3.64
C PHE A 107 5.93 -5.03 3.54
N LEU A 108 5.41 -4.57 4.69
CA LEU A 108 4.22 -3.74 4.73
C LEU A 108 4.61 -2.27 4.56
N VAL A 109 4.12 -1.65 3.49
CA VAL A 109 4.29 -0.22 3.23
C VAL A 109 3.07 0.51 3.77
N GLN A 110 3.23 1.14 4.93
CA GLN A 110 2.24 2.06 5.47
C GLN A 110 2.18 3.29 4.56
N VAL A 111 0.99 3.53 4.02
CA VAL A 111 0.77 4.50 2.95
C VAL A 111 0.54 5.92 3.48
N ASP A 112 0.37 6.11 4.79
CA ASP A 112 0.32 7.42 5.46
C ASP A 112 1.68 7.98 5.81
N ASP A 113 2.73 7.21 5.60
CA ASP A 113 4.08 7.66 5.86
C ASP A 113 4.65 8.36 4.63
N LEU A 114 5.06 9.60 4.82
CA LEU A 114 5.93 10.30 3.88
C LEU A 114 7.39 10.00 4.26
N ARG A 115 8.14 9.36 3.35
CA ARG A 115 9.54 8.98 3.56
C ARG A 115 10.47 9.93 2.83
N VAL A 116 11.29 10.69 3.58
CA VAL A 116 12.25 11.64 3.02
C VAL A 116 13.60 11.51 3.75
N PRO A 117 14.69 11.12 3.06
CA PRO A 117 14.75 10.63 1.67
C PRO A 117 14.11 9.24 1.53
N GLY A 118 13.30 9.04 0.47
CA GLY A 118 12.51 7.83 0.28
C GLY A 118 13.35 6.57 0.02
N GLU A 119 14.50 6.72 -0.65
CA GLU A 119 15.39 5.63 -1.06
C GLU A 119 15.98 4.87 0.12
N LYS A 120 16.01 5.48 1.32
CA LYS A 120 16.41 4.78 2.56
C LYS A 120 15.49 3.61 2.90
N LEU A 121 14.27 3.57 2.37
CA LEU A 121 13.39 2.40 2.46
C LEU A 121 14.08 1.14 1.90
N PHE A 122 14.78 1.25 0.77
CA PHE A 122 15.44 0.10 0.14
C PHE A 122 16.64 -0.40 0.93
N GLN A 123 17.39 0.53 1.54
CA GLN A 123 18.49 0.17 2.45
C GLN A 123 17.95 -0.60 3.67
N MET A 124 16.80 -0.16 4.22
CA MET A 124 16.16 -0.87 5.32
C MET A 124 15.71 -2.28 4.92
N MET A 125 15.15 -2.45 3.73
CA MET A 125 14.77 -3.77 3.19
C MET A 125 16.00 -4.69 3.05
N GLU A 126 17.11 -4.18 2.53
CA GLU A 126 18.35 -4.95 2.36
C GLU A 126 18.98 -5.37 3.69
N VAL A 127 18.86 -4.54 4.73
CA VAL A 127 19.29 -4.90 6.09
C VAL A 127 18.38 -5.98 6.68
N ALA A 128 17.06 -5.91 6.44
CA ALA A 128 16.09 -6.87 6.97
C ALA A 128 16.07 -8.22 6.23
N GLU A 129 16.64 -8.30 5.01
CA GLU A 129 16.82 -9.57 4.28
C GLU A 129 18.03 -10.40 4.76
N LYS A 130 18.93 -9.82 5.56
CA LYS A 130 20.10 -10.52 6.13
C LYS A 130 19.76 -11.21 7.45
#